data_AF-A0A8X6GII1-F1
#
_entry.id   AF-A0A8X6GII1-F1
#
_cell.length_a   1.000
_cell.length_b   1.000
_cell.length_c   1.000
_cell.angle_alpha   90.00
_cell.angle_beta   90.00
_cell.angle_gamma   90.00
#
_symmetry.space_group_name_H-M   'P 1'
#
loop_
_entity.id
_entity.type
_entity.pdbx_description
1 polymer ?
#
loop_
_entity_poly.entity_id
_entity_poly.type
_entity_poly.pdbx_seq_one_letter_code
_entity_poly.pdbx_strand_id
1 'polypeptide(L)'
;MDKFLRRKDSSSRTDDEEPSTSVTIHLKKVVKRKCDEDYIKYGFSWCGDETAPRPQCIICVDQLSNESMVPSKLKRHLYSSHPSCANKDKQYFKRCLEQNKKQKKFMKSAVTVSEKALEASYNFAKLIARQKKTHTVGETFIKPTCMAIVRLMLGPNEVKEVNKVSLSADTVERRIHDMSSEILGTLIKKLLSAEKFALQIDETTDIKNKAQLIAIVRFVDEDFIKEHYLFCKEVTERTTGEEIFRVTDDFFKICNIQWSNCIAVCTDGAATMTGSKKDLAQQHLSMLQQKFDQYFYSINTEQYDWIRNPFATNAISSTEALPLQIREEFTDLNNDMTLKLYFSEVPLDVFWIYVKKEYPHISYKAILTLLPFSTTYLCEQSFSTLVLIKNDKRSCLKDFDQELRVASSNIEPNIKLLCSLKQAQVSHY
;
A
#
# COMPACT_ATOMS: atom_id res chain seq x y z
N MET A 1 -15.06 63.42 -7.51
CA MET A 1 -14.19 63.45 -8.69
C MET A 1 -14.55 62.22 -9.51
N ASP A 2 -15.48 62.31 -10.45
CA ASP A 2 -15.32 62.90 -11.81
C ASP A 2 -14.59 61.91 -12.74
N LYS A 3 -15.13 61.47 -13.90
CA LYS A 3 -16.38 61.83 -14.61
C LYS A 3 -16.86 60.70 -15.56
N PHE A 4 -18.20 60.58 -15.70
CA PHE A 4 -18.98 60.28 -16.94
C PHE A 4 -18.89 58.87 -17.56
N LEU A 5 -19.83 58.35 -18.39
CA LEU A 5 -21.29 58.44 -18.68
C LEU A 5 -21.57 57.34 -19.77
N ARG A 6 -22.73 56.70 -20.03
CA ARG A 6 -24.09 56.60 -19.43
C ARG A 6 -24.73 55.25 -19.90
N ARG A 7 -25.88 54.82 -19.34
CA ARG A 7 -26.71 53.69 -19.80
C ARG A 7 -27.57 54.00 -21.05
N LYS A 8 -27.96 52.94 -21.78
CA LYS A 8 -29.35 52.54 -22.15
C LYS A 8 -29.31 51.20 -22.90
N ASP A 9 -30.35 50.38 -23.05
CA ASP A 9 -31.40 49.83 -22.16
C ASP A 9 -32.32 48.94 -23.05
N SER A 10 -32.63 47.73 -22.56
CA SER A 10 -33.85 46.93 -22.78
C SER A 10 -34.49 46.65 -24.17
N SER A 11 -34.57 45.34 -24.47
CA SER A 11 -35.76 44.57 -24.90
C SER A 11 -36.40 44.70 -26.30
N SER A 12 -36.42 43.59 -27.06
CA SER A 12 -37.59 42.67 -27.26
C SER A 12 -37.63 42.03 -28.66
N ARG A 13 -37.97 40.71 -28.72
CA ARG A 13 -38.65 39.91 -29.78
C ARG A 13 -38.19 40.04 -31.25
N THR A 14 -38.17 39.01 -32.12
CA THR A 14 -38.29 37.54 -32.17
C THR A 14 -38.06 37.17 -33.66
N ASP A 15 -38.07 35.87 -33.97
CA ASP A 15 -38.38 35.29 -35.29
C ASP A 15 -37.25 35.12 -36.33
N ASP A 16 -37.45 34.11 -37.17
CA ASP A 16 -36.45 33.36 -37.95
C ASP A 16 -36.00 34.02 -39.25
N GLU A 17 -34.78 33.66 -39.72
CA GLU A 17 -34.50 33.37 -41.14
C GLU A 17 -33.10 32.72 -41.31
N GLU A 18 -33.01 31.66 -42.14
CA GLU A 18 -31.71 31.15 -42.63
C GLU A 18 -31.10 32.14 -43.66
N PRO A 19 -29.78 32.08 -43.93
CA PRO A 19 -29.43 31.33 -45.14
C PRO A 19 -28.12 30.53 -45.10
N SER A 20 -28.16 29.44 -45.87
CA SER A 20 -27.04 28.61 -46.33
C SER A 20 -25.73 29.34 -46.69
N THR A 21 -24.59 28.74 -46.33
CA THR A 21 -23.46 28.63 -47.28
C THR A 21 -22.59 27.40 -46.98
N SER A 22 -22.45 26.51 -47.95
CA SER A 22 -21.64 25.28 -47.85
C SER A 22 -20.15 25.57 -48.07
N VAL A 23 -19.33 25.41 -47.03
CA VAL A 23 -17.86 25.45 -47.13
C VAL A 23 -17.30 24.03 -47.25
N THR A 24 -16.87 23.65 -48.45
CA THR A 24 -16.25 22.36 -48.72
C THR A 24 -14.91 22.22 -48.01
N ILE A 25 -14.84 21.39 -46.96
CA ILE A 25 -13.58 21.08 -46.27
C ILE A 25 -12.72 20.19 -47.18
N HIS A 26 -11.76 20.79 -47.87
CA HIS A 26 -10.69 20.04 -48.52
C HIS A 26 -9.74 19.43 -47.48
N LEU A 27 -10.01 18.17 -47.11
CA LEU A 27 -9.08 17.31 -46.38
C LEU A 27 -7.80 17.14 -47.20
N LYS A 28 -6.74 17.89 -46.86
CA LYS A 28 -5.39 17.68 -47.40
C LYS A 28 -4.94 16.26 -47.08
N LYS A 29 -4.81 15.41 -48.11
CA LYS A 29 -4.17 14.08 -47.98
C LYS A 29 -2.76 14.26 -47.42
N VAL A 30 -2.55 13.87 -46.16
CA VAL A 30 -1.22 13.83 -45.56
C VAL A 30 -0.44 12.68 -46.21
N VAL A 31 0.48 13.02 -47.11
CA VAL A 31 1.36 12.05 -47.78
C VAL A 31 2.39 11.55 -46.77
N LYS A 32 2.04 10.48 -46.03
CA LYS A 32 2.97 9.75 -45.17
C LYS A 32 4.06 9.10 -46.03
N ARG A 33 5.32 9.51 -45.86
CA ARG A 33 6.45 8.92 -46.58
C ARG A 33 6.97 7.68 -45.85
N LYS A 34 7.16 6.57 -46.57
CA LYS A 34 7.81 5.36 -46.06
C LYS A 34 9.31 5.63 -45.85
N CYS A 35 9.93 4.97 -44.87
CA CYS A 35 11.37 5.01 -44.70
C CYS A 35 12.05 4.07 -45.71
N ASP A 36 13.05 4.59 -46.42
CA ASP A 36 13.94 3.82 -47.28
C ASP A 36 15.19 3.44 -46.47
N GLU A 37 15.62 2.18 -46.52
CA GLU A 37 16.87 1.72 -45.89
C GLU A 37 18.08 2.52 -46.38
N ASP A 38 17.99 3.07 -47.59
CA ASP A 38 19.04 3.85 -48.20
C ASP A 38 19.24 5.23 -47.54
N TYR A 39 18.33 5.72 -46.67
CA TYR A 39 18.51 6.99 -45.94
C TYR A 39 19.69 6.96 -44.95
N ILE A 40 20.22 5.79 -44.62
CA ILE A 40 21.48 5.66 -43.86
C ILE A 40 22.68 6.27 -44.59
N LYS A 41 22.62 6.43 -45.93
CA LYS A 41 23.63 7.16 -46.72
C LYS A 41 23.60 8.69 -46.52
N TYR A 42 22.59 9.20 -45.81
CA TYR A 42 22.49 10.61 -45.39
C TYR A 42 22.60 10.77 -43.87
N GLY A 43 22.99 9.71 -43.14
CA GLY A 43 23.15 9.74 -41.69
C GLY A 43 21.86 9.58 -40.88
N PHE A 44 20.79 9.05 -41.47
CA PHE A 44 19.51 8.85 -40.78
C PHE A 44 19.09 7.39 -40.67
N SER A 45 18.44 7.10 -39.54
CA SER A 45 17.66 5.90 -39.27
C SER A 45 16.19 6.32 -39.05
N TRP A 46 15.32 5.42 -38.61
CA TRP A 46 13.94 5.75 -38.26
C TRP A 46 13.52 5.17 -36.91
N CYS A 47 12.50 5.78 -36.32
CA CYS A 47 11.86 5.35 -35.08
C CYS A 47 10.36 5.71 -35.10
N GLY A 48 9.56 5.00 -34.31
CA GLY A 48 8.10 5.14 -34.27
C GLY A 48 7.42 3.86 -34.75
N ASP A 49 6.11 3.93 -34.94
CA ASP A 49 5.30 2.85 -35.50
C ASP A 49 5.50 2.72 -37.03
N GLU A 50 5.35 1.52 -37.58
CA GLU A 50 5.48 1.25 -39.02
C GLU A 50 4.48 2.05 -39.86
N THR A 51 3.33 2.41 -39.27
CA THR A 51 2.31 3.24 -39.91
C THR A 51 2.63 4.75 -39.90
N ALA A 52 3.68 5.18 -39.19
CA ALA A 52 4.08 6.58 -39.03
C ALA A 52 5.58 6.76 -38.64
N PRO A 53 6.55 6.30 -39.46
CA PRO A 53 7.96 6.41 -39.14
C PRO A 53 8.43 7.87 -39.08
N ARG A 54 9.28 8.18 -38.09
CA ARG A 54 9.99 9.47 -37.96
C ARG A 54 11.49 9.26 -38.22
N PRO A 55 12.15 10.13 -39.02
CA PRO A 55 13.59 10.06 -39.22
C PRO A 55 14.34 10.47 -37.95
N GLN A 56 15.28 9.65 -37.52
CA GLN A 56 16.19 9.89 -36.39
C GLN A 56 17.63 10.03 -36.90
N CYS A 57 18.29 11.15 -36.61
CA CYS A 57 19.70 11.35 -36.93
C CYS A 57 20.55 10.32 -36.18
N ILE A 58 21.52 9.70 -36.86
CA ILE A 58 22.39 8.68 -36.28
C ILE A 58 23.47 9.31 -35.38
N ILE A 59 23.78 10.59 -35.54
CA ILE A 59 24.86 11.27 -34.81
C ILE A 59 24.35 11.93 -33.53
N CYS A 60 23.36 12.83 -33.58
CA CYS A 60 22.78 13.47 -32.38
C CYS A 60 21.56 12.76 -31.79
N VAL A 61 20.99 11.75 -32.45
CA VAL A 61 19.75 11.07 -32.01
C VAL A 61 18.47 11.93 -32.14
N ASP A 62 18.57 13.17 -32.62
CA ASP A 62 17.41 14.04 -32.89
C ASP A 62 16.37 13.38 -33.81
N GLN A 63 15.10 13.54 -33.44
CA GLN A 63 13.96 13.13 -34.28
C GLN A 63 13.44 14.33 -35.07
N LEU A 64 13.39 14.22 -36.40
CA LEU A 64 12.76 15.24 -37.25
C LEU A 64 11.32 14.83 -37.60
N SER A 65 10.52 15.78 -38.08
CA SER A 65 9.16 15.52 -38.57
C SER A 65 9.16 14.59 -39.80
N ASN A 66 8.07 13.84 -40.04
CA ASN A 66 7.94 13.00 -41.25
C ASN A 66 8.06 13.84 -42.55
N GLU A 67 7.62 15.10 -42.52
CA GLU A 67 7.82 16.07 -43.62
C GLU A 67 9.28 16.36 -43.97
N SER A 68 10.20 16.05 -43.04
CA SER A 68 11.64 16.18 -43.18
C SER A 68 12.31 14.97 -43.83
N MET A 69 11.55 13.89 -44.11
CA MET A 69 11.98 12.73 -44.91
C MET A 69 12.07 13.08 -46.40
N VAL A 70 13.00 13.98 -46.72
CA VAL A 70 13.39 14.38 -48.08
C VAL A 70 14.92 14.46 -48.08
N PRO A 71 15.64 13.81 -49.03
CA PRO A 71 17.11 13.77 -49.04
C PRO A 71 17.81 15.12 -48.86
N SER A 72 17.28 16.20 -49.46
CA SER A 72 17.83 17.55 -49.32
C SER A 72 17.63 18.17 -47.94
N LYS A 73 16.54 17.84 -47.23
CA LYS A 73 16.29 18.26 -45.84
C LYS A 73 17.17 17.47 -44.87
N LEU A 74 17.28 16.16 -45.05
CA LEU A 74 18.14 15.28 -44.25
C LEU A 74 19.62 15.67 -44.39
N LYS A 75 20.12 15.80 -45.64
CA LYS A 75 21.48 16.30 -45.90
C LYS A 75 21.72 17.66 -45.24
N ARG A 76 20.77 18.60 -45.33
CA ARG A 76 20.92 19.94 -44.73
C ARG A 76 21.14 19.87 -43.22
N HIS A 77 20.37 19.06 -42.48
CA HIS A 77 20.63 18.84 -41.05
C HIS A 77 22.04 18.28 -40.80
N LEU A 78 22.48 17.30 -41.59
CA LEU A 78 23.83 16.74 -41.46
C LEU A 78 24.92 17.79 -41.73
N TYR A 79 24.77 18.62 -42.77
CA TYR A 79 25.72 19.70 -43.09
C TYR A 79 25.69 20.86 -42.07
N SER A 80 24.53 21.21 -41.51
CA SER A 80 24.42 22.31 -40.55
C SER A 80 24.82 21.92 -39.13
N SER A 81 24.37 20.75 -38.67
CA SER A 81 24.50 20.31 -37.28
C SER A 81 25.73 19.41 -37.07
N HIS A 82 26.20 18.73 -38.12
CA HIS A 82 27.36 17.83 -38.05
C HIS A 82 28.37 18.02 -39.21
N PRO A 83 28.95 19.23 -39.43
CA PRO A 83 29.85 19.51 -40.56
C PRO A 83 30.98 18.50 -40.72
N SER A 84 31.56 18.03 -39.61
CA SER A 84 32.64 17.03 -39.56
C SER A 84 32.25 15.62 -40.05
N CYS A 85 30.96 15.32 -40.04
CA CYS A 85 30.40 14.02 -40.46
C CYS A 85 29.74 14.09 -41.84
N ALA A 86 29.60 15.27 -42.45
CA ALA A 86 28.71 15.46 -43.59
C ALA A 86 29.16 14.79 -44.90
N ASN A 87 30.46 14.49 -45.04
CA ASN A 87 31.05 13.78 -46.17
C ASN A 87 31.47 12.34 -45.82
N LYS A 88 30.97 11.77 -44.71
CA LYS A 88 31.23 10.37 -44.32
C LYS A 88 30.38 9.39 -45.13
N ASP A 89 30.84 8.15 -45.22
CA ASP A 89 30.27 7.13 -46.11
C ASP A 89 29.15 6.29 -45.44
N LYS A 90 28.47 5.46 -46.23
CA LYS A 90 27.40 4.57 -45.75
C LYS A 90 27.89 3.58 -44.67
N GLN A 91 29.16 3.15 -44.71
CA GLN A 91 29.73 2.25 -43.70
C GLN A 91 30.06 2.95 -42.38
N TYR A 92 30.45 4.23 -42.39
CA TYR A 92 30.57 5.03 -41.17
C TYR A 92 29.23 5.10 -40.42
N PHE A 93 28.15 5.51 -41.10
CA PHE A 93 26.83 5.62 -40.47
C PHE A 93 26.26 4.26 -40.03
N LYS A 94 26.53 3.16 -40.76
CA LYS A 94 26.23 1.80 -40.30
C LYS A 94 26.95 1.45 -38.98
N ARG A 95 28.24 1.78 -38.86
CA ARG A 95 29.02 1.54 -37.62
C ARG A 95 28.47 2.35 -36.44
N CYS A 96 28.19 3.65 -36.64
CA CYS A 96 27.57 4.49 -35.62
C CYS A 96 26.18 3.97 -35.20
N LEU A 97 25.35 3.52 -36.14
CA LEU A 97 24.04 2.96 -35.82
C LEU A 97 24.13 1.67 -34.99
N GLU A 98 25.05 0.76 -35.33
CA GLU A 98 25.30 -0.46 -34.54
C GLU A 98 25.88 -0.15 -33.16
N GLN A 99 26.74 0.87 -33.04
CA GLN A 99 27.21 1.36 -31.75
C GLN A 99 26.06 1.93 -30.91
N ASN A 100 25.18 2.73 -31.49
CA ASN A 100 24.00 3.28 -30.82
C ASN A 100 23.01 2.18 -30.42
N LYS A 101 22.81 1.14 -31.24
CA LYS A 101 22.00 -0.05 -30.87
C LYS A 101 22.61 -0.79 -29.68
N LYS A 102 23.93 -1.01 -29.68
CA LYS A 102 24.65 -1.64 -28.57
C LYS A 102 24.56 -0.80 -27.29
N GLN A 103 24.72 0.52 -27.38
CA GLN A 103 24.54 1.45 -26.26
C GLN A 103 23.09 1.45 -25.75
N LYS A 104 22.07 1.57 -26.61
CA LYS A 104 20.65 1.49 -26.23
C LYS A 104 20.32 0.14 -25.55
N LYS A 105 20.85 -0.98 -26.06
CA LYS A 105 20.69 -2.32 -25.46
C LYS A 105 21.38 -2.40 -24.10
N PHE A 106 22.62 -1.90 -24.00
CA PHE A 106 23.38 -1.84 -22.75
C PHE A 106 22.66 -1.00 -21.69
N MET A 107 22.23 0.22 -22.03
CA MET A 107 21.47 1.10 -21.14
C MET A 107 20.18 0.42 -20.66
N LYS A 108 19.39 -0.18 -21.57
CA LYS A 108 18.18 -0.93 -21.19
C LYS A 108 18.48 -2.10 -20.24
N SER A 109 19.56 -2.86 -20.50
CA SER A 109 19.99 -3.94 -19.60
C SER A 109 20.50 -3.43 -18.25
N ALA A 110 21.26 -2.35 -18.22
CA ALA A 110 21.81 -1.77 -16.99
C ALA A 110 20.71 -1.20 -16.08
N VAL A 111 19.71 -0.53 -16.68
CA VAL A 111 18.49 -0.10 -15.97
C VAL A 111 17.77 -1.31 -15.39
N THR A 112 17.34 -2.28 -16.20
CA THR A 112 16.61 -3.48 -15.74
C THR A 112 17.35 -4.31 -14.68
N VAL A 113 18.68 -4.35 -14.73
CA VAL A 113 19.52 -4.99 -13.70
C VAL A 113 19.50 -4.22 -12.38
N SER A 114 19.50 -2.88 -12.42
CA SER A 114 19.39 -2.03 -11.23
C SER A 114 18.03 -2.22 -10.52
N GLU A 115 16.93 -2.34 -11.28
CA GLU A 115 15.58 -2.59 -10.74
C GLU A 115 15.53 -3.94 -10.02
N LYS A 116 16.05 -5.00 -10.66
CA LYS A 116 16.11 -6.34 -10.06
C LYS A 116 17.00 -6.39 -8.81
N ALA A 117 18.11 -5.66 -8.80
CA ALA A 117 18.97 -5.55 -7.64
C ALA A 117 18.28 -4.80 -6.47
N LEU A 118 17.45 -3.80 -6.77
CA LEU A 118 16.63 -3.09 -5.78
C LEU A 118 15.50 -3.97 -5.24
N GLU A 119 14.77 -4.68 -6.10
CA GLU A 119 13.71 -5.63 -5.71
C GLU A 119 14.29 -6.78 -4.86
N ALA A 120 15.47 -7.31 -5.21
CA ALA A 120 16.19 -8.28 -4.39
C ALA A 120 16.57 -7.72 -3.01
N SER A 121 17.07 -6.47 -2.96
CA SER A 121 17.43 -5.77 -1.71
C SER A 121 16.23 -5.66 -0.76
N TYR A 122 15.04 -5.29 -1.27
CA TYR A 122 13.80 -5.30 -0.50
C TYR A 122 13.40 -6.70 0.00
N ASN A 123 13.44 -7.71 -0.87
CA ASN A 123 13.06 -9.07 -0.49
C ASN A 123 13.98 -9.65 0.59
N PHE A 124 15.29 -9.41 0.50
CA PHE A 124 16.22 -9.78 1.59
C PHE A 124 15.92 -9.01 2.88
N ALA A 125 15.66 -7.70 2.83
CA ALA A 125 15.28 -6.94 4.03
C ALA A 125 14.00 -7.47 4.69
N LYS A 126 12.98 -7.86 3.90
CA LYS A 126 11.74 -8.47 4.39
C LYS A 126 12.02 -9.81 5.11
N LEU A 127 12.87 -10.65 4.52
CA LEU A 127 13.26 -11.93 5.12
C LEU A 127 14.07 -11.74 6.41
N ILE A 128 15.00 -10.77 6.46
CA ILE A 128 15.78 -10.43 7.66
C ILE A 128 14.84 -10.04 8.80
N ALA A 129 13.86 -9.16 8.54
CA ALA A 129 12.89 -8.72 9.54
C ALA A 129 11.99 -9.85 10.05
N ARG A 130 11.37 -10.63 9.14
CA ARG A 130 10.50 -11.76 9.51
C ARG A 130 11.21 -12.85 10.30
N GLN A 131 12.47 -13.11 9.97
CA GLN A 131 13.32 -14.06 10.70
C GLN A 131 14.01 -13.45 11.94
N LYS A 132 13.62 -12.23 12.34
CA LYS A 132 14.12 -11.47 13.50
C LYS A 132 15.64 -11.28 13.53
N LYS A 133 16.33 -11.32 12.38
CA LYS A 133 17.80 -11.28 12.31
C LYS A 133 18.34 -9.86 12.38
N THR A 134 19.58 -9.72 12.85
CA THR A 134 20.33 -8.45 12.85
C THR A 134 20.49 -7.92 11.43
N HIS A 135 20.46 -6.60 11.24
CA HIS A 135 20.59 -6.01 9.91
C HIS A 135 21.96 -6.30 9.26
N THR A 136 23.00 -6.47 10.07
CA THR A 136 24.36 -6.81 9.62
C THR A 136 24.45 -8.16 8.91
N VAL A 137 23.50 -9.09 9.12
CA VAL A 137 23.49 -10.41 8.47
C VAL A 137 23.47 -10.32 6.93
N GLY A 138 22.95 -9.22 6.39
CA GLY A 138 22.93 -8.93 4.96
C GLY A 138 24.34 -8.89 4.35
N GLU A 139 25.26 -8.16 4.99
CA GLU A 139 26.66 -8.03 4.57
C GLU A 139 27.56 -9.15 5.10
N THR A 140 27.38 -9.57 6.36
CA THR A 140 28.31 -10.51 7.00
C THR A 140 28.11 -11.96 6.56
N PHE A 141 26.91 -12.34 6.13
CA PHE A 141 26.58 -13.73 5.83
C PHE A 141 25.84 -13.92 4.50
N ILE A 142 24.73 -13.21 4.27
CA ILE A 142 23.87 -13.43 3.10
C ILE A 142 24.63 -13.10 1.80
N LYS A 143 25.20 -11.90 1.68
CA LYS A 143 25.89 -11.46 0.46
C LYS A 143 27.11 -12.36 0.13
N PRO A 144 28.03 -12.68 1.06
CA PRO A 144 29.11 -13.64 0.81
C PRO A 144 28.62 -15.02 0.38
N THR A 145 27.55 -15.54 1.00
CA THR A 145 26.98 -16.86 0.69
C THR A 145 26.41 -16.88 -0.73
N CYS A 146 25.60 -15.89 -1.11
CA CYS A 146 25.08 -15.77 -2.47
C CYS A 146 26.21 -15.62 -3.52
N MET A 147 27.27 -14.87 -3.21
CA MET A 147 28.43 -14.73 -4.09
C MET A 147 29.19 -16.06 -4.26
N ALA A 148 29.34 -16.85 -3.19
CA ALA A 148 29.98 -18.17 -3.25
C ALA A 148 29.18 -19.15 -4.12
N ILE A 149 27.86 -19.23 -3.92
CA ILE A 149 26.96 -20.09 -4.71
C ILE A 149 27.01 -19.69 -6.19
N VAL A 150 26.85 -18.40 -6.50
CA VAL A 150 26.89 -17.92 -7.90
C VAL A 150 28.26 -18.16 -8.54
N ARG A 151 29.36 -17.97 -7.80
CA ARG A 151 30.72 -18.25 -8.29
C ARG A 151 30.93 -19.71 -8.67
N LEU A 152 30.38 -20.64 -7.89
CA LEU A 152 30.51 -22.08 -8.11
C LEU A 152 29.55 -22.60 -9.20
N MET A 153 28.31 -22.10 -9.24
CA MET A 153 27.25 -22.64 -10.10
C MET A 153 27.14 -21.95 -11.46
N LEU A 154 27.43 -20.65 -11.54
CA LEU A 154 27.21 -19.83 -12.74
C LEU A 154 28.51 -19.24 -13.30
N GLY A 155 29.50 -18.98 -12.43
CA GLY A 155 30.82 -18.49 -12.81
C GLY A 155 31.22 -17.20 -12.11
N PRO A 156 32.50 -16.76 -12.27
CA PRO A 156 33.03 -15.59 -11.58
C PRO A 156 32.57 -14.25 -12.19
N ASN A 157 32.02 -14.23 -13.41
CA ASN A 157 31.56 -12.98 -14.04
C ASN A 157 30.21 -12.53 -13.46
N GLU A 158 29.37 -13.50 -13.14
CA GLU A 158 27.99 -13.41 -12.69
C GLU A 158 27.91 -12.89 -11.25
N VAL A 159 28.97 -13.10 -10.46
CA VAL A 159 29.17 -12.53 -9.11
C VAL A 159 29.08 -10.99 -9.12
N LYS A 160 29.44 -10.33 -10.23
CA LYS A 160 29.31 -8.87 -10.39
C LYS A 160 27.87 -8.39 -10.32
N GLU A 161 26.90 -9.23 -10.68
CA GLU A 161 25.47 -8.90 -10.60
C GLU A 161 24.97 -8.99 -9.16
N VAL A 162 25.38 -10.02 -8.40
CA VAL A 162 25.08 -10.16 -6.96
C VAL A 162 25.64 -8.96 -6.17
N ASN A 163 26.82 -8.48 -6.55
CA ASN A 163 27.45 -7.32 -5.90
C ASN A 163 26.62 -6.03 -5.98
N LYS A 164 25.74 -5.88 -6.98
CA LYS A 164 24.85 -4.71 -7.14
C LYS A 164 23.72 -4.69 -6.12
N VAL A 165 23.39 -5.82 -5.49
CA VAL A 165 22.40 -5.87 -4.42
C VAL A 165 22.99 -5.22 -3.17
N SER A 166 22.44 -4.07 -2.77
CA SER A 166 22.83 -3.42 -1.51
C SER A 166 22.14 -4.10 -0.33
N LEU A 167 22.93 -4.56 0.63
CA LEU A 167 22.49 -5.28 1.84
C LEU A 167 23.16 -4.75 3.12
N SER A 168 23.68 -3.51 3.07
CA SER A 168 24.24 -2.87 4.26
C SER A 168 23.21 -2.69 5.37
N ALA A 169 23.65 -2.61 6.62
CA ALA A 169 22.76 -2.43 7.76
C ALA A 169 21.80 -1.24 7.55
N ASP A 170 22.35 -0.06 7.21
CA ASP A 170 21.59 1.15 6.86
C ASP A 170 20.66 0.97 5.64
N THR A 171 21.01 0.07 4.71
CA THR A 171 20.12 -0.28 3.60
C THR A 171 18.96 -1.11 4.10
N VAL A 172 19.22 -2.17 4.86
CA VAL A 172 18.18 -3.05 5.42
C VAL A 172 17.23 -2.26 6.30
N GLU A 173 17.73 -1.41 7.21
CA GLU A 173 16.93 -0.50 8.04
C GLU A 173 16.01 0.37 7.19
N ARG A 174 16.56 1.08 6.19
CA ARG A 174 15.78 1.96 5.29
C ARG A 174 14.73 1.20 4.49
N ARG A 175 15.02 -0.03 4.05
CA ARG A 175 14.07 -0.89 3.33
C ARG A 175 12.94 -1.36 4.25
N ILE A 176 13.25 -1.66 5.51
CA ILE A 176 12.25 -2.00 6.54
C ILE A 176 11.36 -0.79 6.86
N HIS A 177 11.93 0.42 6.98
CA HIS A 177 11.16 1.66 7.10
C HIS A 177 10.22 1.86 5.89
N ASP A 178 10.76 1.81 4.66
CA ASP A 178 9.98 1.96 3.42
C ASP A 178 8.78 0.98 3.39
N MET A 179 9.01 -0.29 3.76
CA MET A 179 7.98 -1.33 3.80
C MET A 179 6.97 -1.13 4.95
N SER A 180 7.44 -0.75 6.14
CA SER A 180 6.58 -0.45 7.30
C SER A 180 5.60 0.67 6.99
N SER A 181 6.07 1.77 6.38
CA SER A 181 5.21 2.90 5.99
C SER A 181 4.16 2.49 4.96
N GLU A 182 4.49 1.61 4.01
CA GLU A 182 3.55 1.13 3.00
C GLU A 182 2.52 0.16 3.60
N ILE A 183 2.96 -0.82 4.41
CA ILE A 183 2.08 -1.73 5.15
C ILE A 183 1.11 -0.94 6.03
N LEU A 184 1.59 0.08 6.75
CA LEU A 184 0.73 0.95 7.57
C LEU A 184 -0.27 1.70 6.69
N GLY A 185 0.19 2.34 5.61
CA GLY A 185 -0.70 3.06 4.70
C GLY A 185 -1.78 2.17 4.07
N THR A 186 -1.48 0.90 3.80
CA THR A 186 -2.43 -0.09 3.29
C THR A 186 -3.38 -0.59 4.38
N LEU A 187 -2.90 -0.81 5.60
CA LEU A 187 -3.74 -1.15 6.76
C LEU A 187 -4.73 -0.01 7.09
N ILE A 188 -4.26 1.23 7.16
CA ILE A 188 -5.12 2.39 7.47
C ILE A 188 -6.18 2.58 6.38
N LYS A 189 -5.87 2.38 5.10
CA LYS A 189 -6.90 2.39 4.03
C LYS A 189 -7.97 1.33 4.24
N LYS A 190 -7.59 0.07 4.53
CA LYS A 190 -8.52 -1.01 4.85
C LYS A 190 -9.38 -0.66 6.07
N LEU A 191 -8.75 -0.17 7.15
CA LEU A 191 -9.43 0.22 8.39
C LEU A 191 -10.39 1.40 8.23
N LEU A 192 -10.05 2.40 7.41
CA LEU A 192 -10.94 3.54 7.10
C LEU A 192 -12.09 3.15 6.17
N SER A 193 -11.94 2.10 5.35
CA SER A 193 -13.04 1.51 4.59
C SER A 193 -13.90 0.53 5.42
N ALA A 194 -13.39 0.04 6.55
CA ALA A 194 -14.14 -0.81 7.45
C ALA A 194 -15.15 0.02 8.27
N GLU A 195 -16.38 -0.47 8.34
CA GLU A 195 -17.46 0.24 9.03
C GLU A 195 -17.27 0.28 10.55
N LYS A 196 -16.80 -0.84 11.12
CA LYS A 196 -16.55 -1.04 12.54
C LYS A 196 -15.31 -1.91 12.78
N PHE A 197 -14.61 -1.64 13.87
CA PHE A 197 -13.44 -2.38 14.33
C PHE A 197 -13.47 -2.56 15.85
N ALA A 198 -12.80 -3.60 16.34
CA ALA A 198 -12.41 -3.75 17.73
C ALA A 198 -10.90 -3.52 17.87
N LEU A 199 -10.45 -3.11 19.05
CA LEU A 199 -9.06 -2.80 19.32
C LEU A 199 -8.58 -3.60 20.52
N GLN A 200 -7.57 -4.45 20.35
CA GLN A 200 -6.85 -5.05 21.47
C GLN A 200 -5.62 -4.20 21.76
N ILE A 201 -5.46 -3.79 23.02
CA ILE A 201 -4.29 -3.08 23.52
C ILE A 201 -3.72 -3.87 24.67
N ASP A 202 -2.40 -4.01 24.69
CA ASP A 202 -1.69 -4.88 25.63
C ASP A 202 -0.37 -4.22 26.04
N GLU A 203 0.03 -4.40 27.30
CA GLU A 203 1.21 -3.77 27.90
C GLU A 203 2.29 -4.82 28.21
N THR A 204 3.44 -4.73 27.54
CA THR A 204 4.63 -5.45 28.00
C THR A 204 5.62 -4.51 28.66
N THR A 205 6.23 -4.98 29.74
CA THR A 205 7.47 -4.38 30.25
C THR A 205 8.65 -4.86 29.40
N ASP A 206 9.47 -3.91 28.94
CA ASP A 206 10.70 -4.18 28.21
C ASP A 206 11.83 -4.64 29.16
N ILE A 207 12.86 -5.28 28.59
CA ILE A 207 14.12 -5.64 29.26
C ILE A 207 14.81 -4.40 29.89
N LYS A 208 14.56 -3.19 29.38
CA LYS A 208 15.02 -1.91 29.96
C LYS A 208 14.05 -1.31 30.98
N ASN A 209 13.09 -2.09 31.48
CA ASN A 209 12.01 -1.69 32.39
C ASN A 209 11.17 -0.49 31.90
N LYS A 210 10.94 -0.45 30.58
CA LYS A 210 10.07 0.55 29.93
C LYS A 210 8.78 -0.13 29.47
N ALA A 211 7.62 0.46 29.74
CA ALA A 211 6.37 -0.03 29.18
C ALA A 211 6.35 0.16 27.65
N GLN A 212 5.86 -0.86 26.94
CA GLN A 212 5.61 -0.82 25.51
C GLN A 212 4.16 -1.25 25.28
N LEU A 213 3.39 -0.35 24.69
CA LEU A 213 2.01 -0.54 24.34
C LEU A 213 1.93 -1.13 22.94
N ILE A 214 1.43 -2.36 22.80
CA ILE A 214 1.13 -2.96 21.50
C ILE A 214 -0.38 -2.84 21.25
N ALA A 215 -0.74 -2.36 20.06
CA ALA A 215 -2.11 -2.29 19.60
C ALA A 215 -2.31 -3.20 18.38
N ILE A 216 -3.37 -4.00 18.43
CA ILE A 216 -3.86 -4.86 17.36
C ILE A 216 -5.28 -4.43 17.04
N VAL A 217 -5.58 -4.25 15.76
CA VAL A 217 -6.92 -3.92 15.29
C VAL A 217 -7.57 -5.14 14.65
N ARG A 218 -8.85 -5.35 14.93
CA ARG A 218 -9.65 -6.47 14.45
C ARG A 218 -10.89 -5.96 13.73
N PHE A 219 -11.01 -6.26 12.45
CA PHE A 219 -12.12 -5.78 11.61
C PHE A 219 -12.45 -6.81 10.53
N VAL A 220 -13.59 -6.64 9.85
CA VAL A 220 -13.95 -7.47 8.69
C VAL A 220 -13.16 -6.97 7.48
N ASP A 221 -12.26 -7.81 6.98
CA ASP A 221 -11.45 -7.54 5.80
C ASP A 221 -11.78 -8.56 4.72
N GLU A 222 -12.43 -8.13 3.64
CA GLU A 222 -13.11 -9.00 2.67
C GLU A 222 -14.14 -9.89 3.39
N ASP A 223 -14.03 -11.22 3.29
CA ASP A 223 -15.01 -12.18 3.82
C ASP A 223 -14.60 -12.79 5.18
N PHE A 224 -13.64 -12.19 5.90
CA PHE A 224 -13.10 -12.73 7.16
C PHE A 224 -12.91 -11.66 8.23
N ILE A 225 -13.08 -12.03 9.51
CA ILE A 225 -12.60 -11.22 10.63
C ILE A 225 -11.09 -11.41 10.73
N LYS A 226 -10.29 -10.36 10.48
CA LYS A 226 -8.82 -10.44 10.50
C LYS A 226 -8.24 -9.57 11.61
N GLU A 227 -7.20 -10.09 12.25
CA GLU A 227 -6.37 -9.38 13.22
C GLU A 227 -5.12 -8.82 12.54
N HIS A 228 -4.84 -7.55 12.79
CA HIS A 228 -3.73 -6.82 12.21
C HIS A 228 -2.96 -6.03 13.27
N TYR A 229 -1.64 -6.21 13.32
CA TYR A 229 -0.74 -5.35 14.09
C TYR A 229 -0.91 -3.89 13.63
N LEU A 230 -1.24 -2.99 14.56
CA LEU A 230 -1.46 -1.57 14.29
C LEU A 230 -0.19 -0.76 14.62
N PHE A 231 0.22 -0.77 15.89
CA PHE A 231 1.43 -0.08 16.37
C PHE A 231 2.06 -0.72 17.61
N CYS A 232 3.32 -0.37 17.86
CA CYS A 232 4.00 -0.49 19.14
C CYS A 232 4.52 0.90 19.53
N LYS A 233 4.23 1.37 20.75
CA LYS A 233 4.70 2.67 21.25
C LYS A 233 5.26 2.54 22.67
N GLU A 234 6.36 3.24 22.93
CA GLU A 234 6.90 3.37 24.27
C GLU A 234 5.99 4.27 25.11
N VAL A 235 5.62 3.80 26.30
CA VAL A 235 4.90 4.61 27.29
C VAL A 235 5.93 5.12 28.30
N THR A 236 6.07 6.45 28.38
CA THR A 236 7.13 7.10 29.17
C THR A 236 6.75 7.45 30.60
N GLU A 237 5.46 7.46 30.91
CA GLU A 237 4.91 7.79 32.22
C GLU A 237 4.50 6.52 32.99
N ARG A 238 3.82 6.66 34.14
CA ARG A 238 3.15 5.51 34.76
C ARG A 238 2.10 4.99 33.79
N THR A 239 2.01 3.69 33.62
CA THR A 239 0.93 3.09 32.86
C THR A 239 -0.37 3.25 33.62
N THR A 240 -1.21 4.14 33.10
CA THR A 240 -2.58 4.43 33.55
C THR A 240 -3.49 4.35 32.32
N GLY A 241 -4.78 4.09 32.52
CA GLY A 241 -5.74 4.11 31.41
C GLY A 241 -5.79 5.44 30.64
N GLU A 242 -5.47 6.55 31.31
CA GLU A 242 -5.35 7.88 30.67
C GLU A 242 -4.18 7.95 29.69
N GLU A 243 -3.01 7.42 30.07
CA GLU A 243 -1.82 7.42 29.22
C GLU A 243 -1.99 6.50 28.00
N ILE A 244 -2.56 5.31 28.23
CA ILE A 244 -2.90 4.35 27.17
C ILE A 244 -3.88 4.98 26.18
N PHE A 245 -4.90 5.70 26.69
CA PHE A 245 -5.83 6.43 25.84
C PHE A 245 -5.12 7.55 25.06
N ARG A 246 -4.26 8.36 25.71
CA ARG A 246 -3.51 9.47 25.07
C ARG A 246 -2.67 8.98 23.88
N VAL A 247 -1.84 7.96 24.09
CA VAL A 247 -0.96 7.39 23.05
C VAL A 247 -1.78 6.83 21.88
N THR A 248 -2.91 6.18 22.18
CA THR A 248 -3.81 5.60 21.16
C THR A 248 -4.56 6.68 20.38
N ASP A 249 -5.08 7.69 21.08
CA ASP A 249 -5.84 8.82 20.53
C ASP A 249 -4.96 9.70 19.63
N ASP A 250 -3.70 9.94 20.00
CA ASP A 250 -2.75 10.65 19.15
C ASP A 250 -2.38 9.86 17.89
N PHE A 251 -2.22 8.53 17.98
CA PHE A 251 -2.09 7.69 16.80
C PHE A 251 -3.34 7.74 15.90
N PHE A 252 -4.53 7.72 16.50
CA PHE A 252 -5.81 7.77 15.79
C PHE A 252 -5.97 9.12 15.06
N LYS A 253 -5.65 10.25 15.69
CA LYS A 253 -5.61 11.58 15.05
C LYS A 253 -4.65 11.60 13.85
N ILE A 254 -3.42 11.11 14.02
CA ILE A 254 -2.42 11.06 12.94
C ILE A 254 -2.90 10.23 11.75
N CYS A 255 -3.61 9.12 12.01
CA CYS A 255 -4.13 8.22 10.98
C CYS A 255 -5.56 8.55 10.53
N ASN A 256 -6.19 9.61 11.04
CA ASN A 256 -7.59 9.99 10.84
C ASN A 256 -8.62 8.89 11.21
N ILE A 257 -8.28 7.99 12.14
CA ILE A 257 -9.16 6.93 12.63
C ILE A 257 -10.21 7.54 13.57
N GLN A 258 -11.48 7.19 13.37
CA GLN A 258 -12.59 7.69 14.18
C GLN A 258 -12.96 6.72 15.30
N TRP A 259 -12.96 7.19 16.56
CA TRP A 259 -13.41 6.39 17.71
C TRP A 259 -14.86 5.91 17.61
N SER A 260 -15.73 6.60 16.86
CA SER A 260 -17.12 6.18 16.60
C SER A 260 -17.24 4.87 15.76
N ASN A 261 -16.14 4.40 15.18
CA ASN A 261 -16.06 3.10 14.51
C ASN A 261 -15.39 2.04 15.38
N CYS A 262 -14.78 2.41 16.52
CA CYS A 262 -14.33 1.46 17.52
C CYS A 262 -15.54 0.98 18.34
N ILE A 263 -15.86 -0.31 18.30
CA ILE A 263 -17.02 -0.87 19.03
C ILE A 263 -16.65 -1.53 20.35
N ALA A 264 -15.38 -1.88 20.55
CA ALA A 264 -14.87 -2.46 21.77
C ALA A 264 -13.36 -2.22 21.85
N VAL A 265 -12.87 -2.09 23.08
CA VAL A 265 -11.44 -2.13 23.36
C VAL A 265 -11.21 -3.27 24.37
N CYS A 266 -10.15 -4.04 24.19
CA CYS A 266 -9.77 -5.14 25.07
C CYS A 266 -8.38 -4.85 25.64
N THR A 267 -8.26 -4.82 26.97
CA THR A 267 -7.00 -4.72 27.71
C THR A 267 -6.95 -5.79 28.80
N ASP A 268 -5.76 -6.34 29.03
CA ASP A 268 -5.50 -7.30 30.10
C ASP A 268 -5.44 -6.59 31.47
N GLY A 269 -4.88 -5.38 31.51
CA GLY A 269 -4.73 -4.51 32.67
C GLY A 269 -6.02 -3.81 33.13
N ALA A 270 -7.12 -4.53 33.33
CA ALA A 270 -8.40 -3.94 33.78
C ALA A 270 -8.28 -3.08 35.07
N ALA A 271 -7.40 -3.45 36.00
CA ALA A 271 -7.13 -2.68 37.22
C ALA A 271 -6.45 -1.32 36.95
N THR A 272 -5.66 -1.22 35.88
CA THR A 272 -4.94 -0.01 35.45
C THR A 272 -5.88 1.04 34.85
N MET A 273 -7.03 0.59 34.34
CA MET A 273 -8.09 1.41 33.74
C MET A 273 -9.02 2.04 34.79
N THR A 274 -9.05 1.51 36.01
CA THR A 274 -9.97 1.90 37.10
C THR A 274 -9.27 2.68 38.25
N GLY A 275 -8.14 3.34 37.96
CA GLY A 275 -7.29 4.02 38.95
C GLY A 275 -7.99 5.13 39.77
N SER A 276 -7.77 5.17 41.08
CA SER A 276 -8.59 5.94 42.02
C SER A 276 -8.08 7.35 42.39
N LYS A 277 -8.98 8.35 42.28
CA LYS A 277 -9.05 9.67 42.97
C LYS A 277 -7.94 10.74 42.78
N LYS A 278 -8.34 11.91 42.23
CA LYS A 278 -8.62 13.14 43.03
C LYS A 278 -9.21 14.31 42.20
N ASP A 279 -10.39 14.77 42.63
CA ASP A 279 -11.07 16.09 42.60
C ASP A 279 -11.04 17.05 41.38
N LEU A 280 -10.11 16.93 40.43
CA LEU A 280 -10.23 17.53 39.09
C LEU A 280 -10.28 16.44 38.02
N ALA A 281 -9.47 15.39 38.21
CA ALA A 281 -9.55 14.17 37.43
C ALA A 281 -10.93 13.51 37.52
N GLN A 282 -11.75 13.78 38.55
CA GLN A 282 -13.00 13.05 38.75
C GLN A 282 -14.03 13.26 37.63
N GLN A 283 -14.14 14.45 37.01
CA GLN A 283 -15.04 14.63 35.86
C GLN A 283 -14.52 13.94 34.59
N HIS A 284 -13.20 14.04 34.32
CA HIS A 284 -12.60 13.40 33.15
C HIS A 284 -12.55 11.87 33.30
N LEU A 285 -12.21 11.37 34.49
CA LEU A 285 -12.31 9.96 34.87
C LEU A 285 -13.76 9.47 34.89
N SER A 286 -14.77 10.27 35.24
CA SER A 286 -16.17 9.84 35.09
C SER A 286 -16.60 9.76 33.62
N MET A 287 -16.18 10.69 32.76
CA MET A 287 -16.41 10.58 31.31
C MET A 287 -15.61 9.42 30.70
N LEU A 288 -14.39 9.16 31.18
CA LEU A 288 -13.53 8.07 30.72
C LEU A 288 -14.04 6.72 31.23
N GLN A 289 -14.51 6.64 32.48
CA GLN A 289 -15.16 5.48 33.05
C GLN A 289 -16.49 5.19 32.34
N GLN A 290 -17.32 6.21 32.07
CA GLN A 290 -18.55 6.02 31.31
C GLN A 290 -18.27 5.57 29.86
N LYS A 291 -17.17 6.03 29.25
CA LYS A 291 -16.64 5.48 27.99
C LYS A 291 -16.10 4.05 28.16
N PHE A 292 -15.44 3.73 29.27
CA PHE A 292 -14.94 2.38 29.53
C PHE A 292 -16.09 1.40 29.78
N ASP A 293 -17.10 1.73 30.58
CA ASP A 293 -18.32 0.93 30.74
C ASP A 293 -19.05 0.75 29.39
N GLN A 294 -18.94 1.72 28.48
CA GLN A 294 -19.44 1.63 27.09
C GLN A 294 -18.58 0.72 26.18
N TYR A 295 -17.24 0.71 26.34
CA TYR A 295 -16.31 -0.04 25.47
C TYR A 295 -15.83 -1.40 26.05
N PHE A 296 -16.04 -1.65 27.35
CA PHE A 296 -15.54 -2.78 28.16
C PHE A 296 -16.68 -3.35 29.06
N TYR A 297 -17.84 -3.64 28.49
CA TYR A 297 -19.01 -4.12 29.24
C TYR A 297 -18.90 -5.61 29.64
N SER A 298 -19.57 -6.00 30.73
CA SER A 298 -19.70 -7.42 31.11
C SER A 298 -20.74 -8.13 30.25
N ILE A 299 -20.35 -9.29 29.71
CA ILE A 299 -21.10 -10.01 28.69
C ILE A 299 -21.96 -11.10 29.35
N ASN A 300 -23.29 -10.91 29.42
CA ASN A 300 -24.20 -12.02 29.71
C ASN A 300 -24.12 -13.01 28.55
N THR A 301 -23.77 -14.26 28.83
CA THR A 301 -23.48 -15.26 27.79
C THR A 301 -24.72 -15.86 27.14
N GLU A 302 -25.86 -15.89 27.83
CA GLU A 302 -27.09 -16.57 27.38
C GLU A 302 -27.81 -15.81 26.24
N GLN A 303 -27.70 -14.48 26.21
CA GLN A 303 -28.33 -13.63 25.18
C GLN A 303 -27.69 -13.75 23.78
N TYR A 304 -26.64 -14.57 23.64
CA TYR A 304 -25.88 -14.78 22.41
C TYR A 304 -25.93 -16.23 21.91
N ASP A 305 -26.81 -17.07 22.46
CA ASP A 305 -26.94 -18.46 22.00
C ASP A 305 -27.42 -18.55 20.54
N TRP A 306 -28.26 -17.61 20.08
CA TRP A 306 -28.60 -17.46 18.66
C TRP A 306 -27.39 -17.17 17.76
N ILE A 307 -26.33 -16.55 18.27
CA ILE A 307 -25.08 -16.36 17.53
C ILE A 307 -24.29 -17.67 17.54
N ARG A 308 -24.10 -18.27 18.72
CA ARG A 308 -23.25 -19.46 18.92
C ARG A 308 -23.75 -20.69 18.17
N ASN A 309 -25.06 -20.90 18.14
CA ASN A 309 -25.70 -21.98 17.41
C ASN A 309 -27.07 -21.51 16.90
N PRO A 310 -27.13 -20.85 15.72
CA PRO A 310 -28.37 -20.34 15.15
C PRO A 310 -29.39 -21.43 14.84
N PHE A 311 -29.02 -22.72 14.89
CA PHE A 311 -29.89 -23.87 14.59
C PHE A 311 -30.30 -24.67 15.83
N ALA A 312 -30.01 -24.17 17.04
CA ALA A 312 -30.48 -24.77 18.29
C ALA A 312 -31.96 -24.48 18.54
N THR A 313 -32.68 -25.41 19.17
CA THR A 313 -34.13 -25.31 19.39
C THR A 313 -34.54 -24.19 20.36
N ASN A 314 -33.62 -23.74 21.22
CA ASN A 314 -33.80 -22.62 22.15
C ASN A 314 -33.29 -21.27 21.60
N ALA A 315 -32.64 -21.26 20.44
CA ALA A 315 -32.00 -20.06 19.91
C ALA A 315 -33.00 -18.92 19.67
N ILE A 316 -34.21 -19.24 19.21
CA ILE A 316 -35.29 -18.27 18.96
C ILE A 316 -35.60 -17.43 20.22
N SER A 317 -35.66 -18.04 21.41
CA SER A 317 -35.92 -17.33 22.68
C SER A 317 -34.83 -16.30 23.01
N SER A 318 -33.56 -16.56 22.64
CA SER A 318 -32.48 -15.58 22.82
C SER A 318 -32.55 -14.38 21.86
N THR A 319 -33.50 -14.37 20.90
CA THR A 319 -33.74 -13.24 19.99
C THR A 319 -34.87 -12.30 20.42
N GLU A 320 -35.57 -12.56 21.54
CA GLU A 320 -36.76 -11.80 21.95
C GLU A 320 -36.51 -10.28 22.12
N ALA A 321 -35.30 -9.90 22.54
CA ALA A 321 -34.87 -8.51 22.69
C ALA A 321 -34.48 -7.80 21.36
N LEU A 322 -34.47 -8.53 20.23
CA LEU A 322 -34.11 -7.98 18.92
C LEU A 322 -35.34 -7.36 18.21
N PRO A 323 -35.13 -6.34 17.34
CA PRO A 323 -36.18 -5.79 16.48
C PRO A 323 -36.89 -6.85 15.63
N LEU A 324 -38.18 -6.64 15.35
CA LEU A 324 -39.01 -7.60 14.61
C LEU A 324 -38.37 -8.08 13.29
N GLN A 325 -37.88 -7.15 12.46
CA GLN A 325 -37.20 -7.45 11.19
C GLN A 325 -35.98 -8.37 11.36
N ILE A 326 -35.23 -8.24 12.46
CA ILE A 326 -34.06 -9.08 12.75
C ILE A 326 -34.49 -10.47 13.21
N ARG A 327 -35.63 -10.56 13.92
CA ARG A 327 -36.23 -11.83 14.33
C ARG A 327 -36.87 -12.59 13.16
N GLU A 328 -37.43 -11.87 12.19
CA GLU A 328 -37.94 -12.45 10.93
C GLU A 328 -36.79 -13.07 10.13
N GLU A 329 -35.71 -12.32 9.85
CA GLU A 329 -34.49 -12.87 9.22
C GLU A 329 -33.92 -14.09 9.97
N PHE A 330 -33.86 -14.02 11.31
CA PHE A 330 -33.40 -15.15 12.11
C PHE A 330 -34.32 -16.38 12.01
N THR A 331 -35.63 -16.17 11.93
CA THR A 331 -36.61 -17.28 11.83
C THR A 331 -36.46 -18.00 10.50
N ASP A 332 -36.28 -17.27 9.40
CA ASP A 332 -36.02 -17.87 8.09
C ASP A 332 -34.68 -18.61 8.08
N LEU A 333 -33.59 -17.98 8.57
CA LEU A 333 -32.27 -18.60 8.66
C LEU A 333 -32.28 -19.87 9.52
N ASN A 334 -32.94 -19.87 10.68
CA ASN A 334 -33.02 -21.01 11.60
C ASN A 334 -33.68 -22.25 10.96
N ASN A 335 -34.58 -22.05 10.00
CA ASN A 335 -35.28 -23.13 9.29
C ASN A 335 -34.57 -23.60 8.02
N ASP A 336 -33.48 -22.94 7.58
CA ASP A 336 -32.75 -23.34 6.37
C ASP A 336 -31.82 -24.55 6.65
N MET A 337 -32.17 -25.71 6.06
CA MET A 337 -31.37 -26.93 6.19
C MET A 337 -30.03 -26.89 5.44
N THR A 338 -29.91 -26.08 4.39
CA THR A 338 -28.66 -25.92 3.62
C THR A 338 -27.64 -25.15 4.43
N LEU A 339 -28.06 -24.02 5.01
CA LEU A 339 -27.24 -23.22 5.92
C LEU A 339 -26.90 -24.00 7.21
N LYS A 340 -27.80 -24.86 7.69
CA LYS A 340 -27.52 -25.75 8.82
C LYS A 340 -26.40 -26.75 8.54
N LEU A 341 -26.36 -27.32 7.33
CA LEU A 341 -25.27 -28.19 6.90
C LEU A 341 -23.98 -27.39 6.77
N TYR A 342 -24.00 -26.25 6.08
CA TYR A 342 -22.83 -25.39 5.90
C TYR A 342 -22.23 -24.90 7.23
N PHE A 343 -23.08 -24.52 8.20
CA PHE A 343 -22.65 -24.15 9.57
C PHE A 343 -21.84 -25.24 10.27
N SER A 344 -22.08 -26.52 9.97
CA SER A 344 -21.31 -27.63 10.56
C SER A 344 -19.93 -27.84 9.92
N GLU A 345 -19.66 -27.19 8.78
CA GLU A 345 -18.41 -27.34 8.02
C GLU A 345 -17.43 -26.15 8.20
N VAL A 346 -17.90 -24.99 8.69
CA VAL A 346 -17.11 -23.75 8.73
C VAL A 346 -17.00 -23.12 10.13
N PRO A 347 -15.96 -22.30 10.40
CA PRO A 347 -15.88 -21.50 11.62
C PRO A 347 -17.06 -20.53 11.78
N LEU A 348 -17.36 -20.20 13.03
CA LEU A 348 -18.52 -19.39 13.42
C LEU A 348 -18.57 -18.01 12.74
N ASP A 349 -17.45 -17.31 12.70
CA ASP A 349 -17.32 -15.99 12.07
C ASP A 349 -17.45 -16.07 10.53
N VAL A 350 -16.89 -17.11 9.92
CA VAL A 350 -17.02 -17.38 8.48
C VAL A 350 -18.47 -17.66 8.10
N PHE A 351 -19.22 -18.41 8.90
CA PHE A 351 -20.65 -18.61 8.71
C PHE A 351 -21.42 -17.28 8.71
N TRP A 352 -21.23 -16.47 9.76
CA TRP A 352 -21.96 -15.20 9.90
C TRP A 352 -21.60 -14.16 8.84
N ILE A 353 -20.37 -14.19 8.29
CA ILE A 353 -20.02 -13.34 7.14
C ILE A 353 -20.65 -13.87 5.85
N TYR A 354 -20.67 -15.19 5.63
CA TYR A 354 -21.29 -15.79 4.45
C TYR A 354 -22.80 -15.47 4.36
N VAL A 355 -23.55 -15.70 5.44
CA VAL A 355 -25.01 -15.48 5.47
C VAL A 355 -25.41 -14.00 5.41
N LYS A 356 -24.47 -13.06 5.61
CA LYS A 356 -24.69 -11.60 5.48
C LYS A 356 -25.26 -11.18 4.12
N LYS A 357 -24.99 -11.95 3.05
CA LYS A 357 -25.50 -11.66 1.71
C LYS A 357 -27.02 -11.85 1.61
N GLU A 358 -27.59 -12.78 2.37
CA GLU A 358 -29.00 -13.17 2.31
C GLU A 358 -29.78 -12.63 3.52
N TYR A 359 -29.15 -12.60 4.70
CA TYR A 359 -29.72 -12.17 5.97
C TYR A 359 -28.88 -11.03 6.60
N PRO A 360 -28.86 -9.83 5.99
CA PRO A 360 -27.89 -8.79 6.32
C PRO A 360 -28.03 -8.21 7.73
N HIS A 361 -29.24 -8.08 8.30
CA HIS A 361 -29.43 -7.38 9.57
C HIS A 361 -29.05 -8.26 10.78
N ILE A 362 -29.47 -9.53 10.78
CA ILE A 362 -29.09 -10.52 11.79
C ILE A 362 -27.58 -10.81 11.74
N SER A 363 -27.03 -10.98 10.53
CA SER A 363 -25.59 -11.23 10.34
C SER A 363 -24.74 -10.05 10.77
N TYR A 364 -25.16 -8.82 10.46
CA TYR A 364 -24.46 -7.63 10.94
C TYR A 364 -24.41 -7.57 12.47
N LYS A 365 -25.52 -7.88 13.16
CA LYS A 365 -25.53 -7.98 14.62
C LYS A 365 -24.58 -9.07 15.14
N ALA A 366 -24.61 -10.26 14.55
CA ALA A 366 -23.72 -11.36 14.93
C ALA A 366 -22.24 -10.97 14.76
N ILE A 367 -21.87 -10.41 13.60
CA ILE A 367 -20.50 -9.94 13.30
C ILE A 367 -20.03 -8.88 14.28
N LEU A 368 -20.86 -7.87 14.60
CA LEU A 368 -20.50 -6.85 15.59
C LEU A 368 -20.31 -7.44 17.00
N THR A 369 -21.07 -8.47 17.36
CA THR A 369 -20.83 -9.18 18.63
C THR A 369 -19.60 -10.08 18.58
N LEU A 370 -19.24 -10.65 17.44
CA LEU A 370 -18.06 -11.52 17.29
C LEU A 370 -16.74 -10.75 17.22
N LEU A 371 -16.75 -9.50 16.72
CA LEU A 371 -15.57 -8.68 16.49
C LEU A 371 -14.70 -8.40 17.74
N PRO A 372 -15.25 -8.14 18.95
CA PRO A 372 -14.48 -7.92 20.16
C PRO A 372 -13.71 -9.14 20.67
N PHE A 373 -14.13 -10.37 20.33
CA PHE A 373 -13.51 -11.60 20.83
C PHE A 373 -12.22 -11.94 20.07
N SER A 374 -11.18 -11.13 20.24
CA SER A 374 -9.85 -11.36 19.66
C SER A 374 -9.08 -12.48 20.34
N THR A 375 -8.09 -13.02 19.64
CA THR A 375 -7.13 -13.96 20.22
C THR A 375 -5.93 -13.22 20.81
N THR A 376 -5.38 -13.71 21.92
CA THR A 376 -4.11 -13.18 22.45
C THR A 376 -2.89 -13.54 21.58
N TYR A 377 -3.04 -14.50 20.65
CA TYR A 377 -1.96 -15.06 19.85
C TYR A 377 -1.14 -14.01 19.09
N LEU A 378 -1.76 -13.10 18.35
CA LEU A 378 -1.00 -12.08 17.58
C LEU A 378 -0.28 -11.10 18.53
N CYS A 379 -0.79 -10.92 19.74
CA CYS A 379 -0.19 -10.09 20.77
C CYS A 379 1.05 -10.77 21.39
N GLU A 380 0.87 -12.00 21.87
CA GLU A 380 1.94 -12.88 22.37
C GLU A 380 3.06 -13.07 21.33
N GLN A 381 2.69 -13.23 20.05
CA GLN A 381 3.63 -13.32 18.93
C GLN A 381 4.40 -12.00 18.72
N SER A 382 3.73 -10.85 18.88
CA SER A 382 4.34 -9.53 18.76
C SER A 382 5.28 -9.24 19.93
N PHE A 383 4.91 -9.59 21.17
CA PHE A 383 5.79 -9.52 22.34
C PHE A 383 7.01 -10.43 22.20
N SER A 384 6.81 -11.70 21.81
CA SER A 384 7.91 -12.64 21.55
C SER A 384 8.87 -12.10 20.49
N THR A 385 8.33 -11.45 19.45
CA THR A 385 9.10 -10.82 18.38
C THR A 385 9.86 -9.59 18.88
N LEU A 386 9.24 -8.73 19.70
CA LEU A 386 9.87 -7.56 20.34
C LEU A 386 11.06 -7.96 21.23
N VAL A 387 10.87 -8.99 22.06
CA VAL A 387 11.92 -9.53 22.95
C VAL A 387 13.11 -10.07 22.13
N LEU A 388 12.86 -10.84 21.07
CA LEU A 388 13.91 -11.35 20.18
C LEU A 388 14.67 -10.21 19.49
N ILE A 389 13.94 -9.24 18.91
CA ILE A 389 14.54 -8.07 18.24
C ILE A 389 15.44 -7.29 19.20
N LYS A 390 15.03 -7.10 20.46
CA LYS A 390 15.81 -6.33 21.44
C LYS A 390 17.00 -7.09 22.01
N ASN A 391 16.89 -8.41 22.18
CA ASN A 391 18.01 -9.25 22.58
C ASN A 391 19.09 -9.34 21.49
N ASP A 392 18.71 -9.62 20.24
CA ASP A 392 19.66 -9.83 19.14
C ASP A 392 20.26 -8.51 18.60
N LYS A 393 19.50 -7.41 18.56
CA LYS A 393 19.95 -6.14 17.93
C LYS A 393 20.51 -5.10 18.92
N ARG A 394 20.49 -5.42 20.22
CA ARG A 394 21.13 -4.86 21.44
C ARG A 394 21.47 -3.36 21.62
N SER A 395 21.63 -2.54 20.58
CA SER A 395 21.96 -1.10 20.70
C SER A 395 21.61 -0.20 19.51
N CYS A 396 21.27 -0.71 18.32
CA CYS A 396 21.22 0.13 17.11
C CYS A 396 19.83 0.56 16.58
N LEU A 397 18.74 -0.13 16.93
CA LEU A 397 17.40 0.25 16.45
C LEU A 397 16.88 1.49 17.19
N LYS A 398 16.52 2.53 16.42
CA LYS A 398 15.88 3.76 16.93
C LYS A 398 14.36 3.67 17.03
N ASP A 399 13.73 2.82 16.22
CA ASP A 399 12.27 2.63 16.19
C ASP A 399 11.94 1.13 16.03
N PHE A 400 11.29 0.55 17.04
CA PHE A 400 10.91 -0.87 17.05
C PHE A 400 9.59 -1.13 16.30
N ASP A 401 8.73 -0.12 16.16
CA ASP A 401 7.42 -0.25 15.53
C ASP A 401 7.55 -0.69 14.07
N GLN A 402 8.58 -0.20 13.38
CA GLN A 402 8.80 -0.47 11.97
C GLN A 402 9.27 -1.90 11.71
N GLU A 403 10.17 -2.40 12.55
CA GLU A 403 10.65 -3.78 12.49
C GLU A 403 9.51 -4.75 12.84
N LEU A 404 8.78 -4.47 13.93
CA LEU A 404 7.60 -5.24 14.34
C LEU A 404 6.53 -5.28 13.25
N ARG A 405 6.22 -4.15 12.60
CA ARG A 405 5.22 -4.10 11.53
C ARG A 405 5.59 -5.00 10.35
N VAL A 406 6.87 -5.04 9.94
CA VAL A 406 7.31 -5.93 8.83
C VAL A 406 7.41 -7.39 9.26
N ALA A 407 7.69 -7.66 10.55
CA ALA A 407 7.84 -9.01 11.09
C ALA A 407 6.50 -9.70 11.46
N SER A 408 5.55 -8.94 12.03
CA SER A 408 4.28 -9.44 12.58
C SER A 408 3.06 -9.16 11.69
N SER A 409 3.14 -8.29 10.68
CA SER A 409 1.97 -8.01 9.83
C SER A 409 1.71 -9.11 8.81
N ASN A 410 0.43 -9.52 8.74
CA ASN A 410 -0.13 -10.39 7.71
C ASN A 410 -0.26 -9.69 6.34
N ILE A 411 -0.08 -8.37 6.27
CA ILE A 411 -0.11 -7.60 5.01
C ILE A 411 1.28 -7.64 4.37
N GLU A 412 1.35 -8.16 3.14
CA GLU A 412 2.57 -8.15 2.33
C GLU A 412 2.89 -6.73 1.82
N PRO A 413 4.13 -6.23 1.98
CA PRO A 413 4.51 -4.93 1.43
C PRO A 413 4.58 -4.98 -0.10
N ASN A 414 4.06 -3.95 -0.77
CA ASN A 414 4.11 -3.79 -2.22
C ASN A 414 5.51 -3.34 -2.69
N ILE A 415 6.45 -4.28 -2.69
CA ILE A 415 7.85 -4.06 -3.09
C ILE A 415 7.96 -3.47 -4.51
N LYS A 416 7.06 -3.85 -5.43
CA LYS A 416 7.05 -3.32 -6.81
C LYS A 416 6.74 -1.83 -6.84
N LEU A 417 5.74 -1.38 -6.08
CA LEU A 417 5.44 0.04 -5.90
C LEU A 417 6.61 0.79 -5.26
N LEU A 418 7.21 0.23 -4.20
CA LEU A 418 8.37 0.83 -3.53
C LEU A 418 9.58 0.97 -4.46
N CYS A 419 9.81 0.01 -5.37
CA CYS A 419 10.84 0.10 -6.40
C CYS A 419 10.53 1.19 -7.42
N SER A 420 9.30 1.25 -7.96
CA SER A 420 8.93 2.26 -8.97
C SER A 420 9.03 3.69 -8.44
N LEU A 421 8.66 3.92 -7.16
CA LEU A 421 8.73 5.24 -6.53
C LEU A 421 10.16 5.78 -6.42
N LYS A 422 11.19 4.92 -6.39
CA LYS A 422 12.60 5.35 -6.30
C LYS A 422 13.31 5.48 -7.66
N GLN A 423 12.64 5.17 -8.76
CA GLN A 423 13.18 5.29 -10.12
C GLN A 423 12.86 6.63 -10.80
N ALA A 424 11.96 7.43 -10.22
CA ALA A 424 11.42 8.66 -10.83
C ALA A 424 12.36 9.89 -10.73
N GLN A 425 13.66 9.71 -10.98
CA GLN A 425 14.57 10.82 -11.29
C GLN A 425 15.45 10.47 -12.49
N VAL A 426 14.86 10.57 -13.69
CA VAL A 426 15.63 10.77 -14.91
C VAL A 426 16.07 12.24 -14.89
N SER A 427 17.34 12.48 -14.63
CA SER A 427 17.91 13.82 -14.80
C SER A 427 17.82 14.23 -16.27
N HIS A 428 17.06 15.30 -16.54
CA HIS A 428 17.11 15.97 -17.82
C HIS A 428 18.49 16.62 -17.97
N TYR A 429 19.23 16.15 -18.97
CA TYR A 429 20.41 16.80 -19.54
C TYR A 429 20.03 17.38 -20.90
#